data_AF-U6L392-F1
#
_entry.id   AF-U6L392-F1
#
_cell.length_a   1.000
_cell.length_b   1.000
_cell.length_c   1.000
_cell.angle_alpha   90.00
_cell.angle_beta   90.00
_cell.angle_gamma   90.00
#
_symmetry.space_group_name_H-M   'P 1'
#
loop_
_entity.id
_entity.type
_entity.pdbx_description
1 polymer ?
#
loop_
_entity_poly.entity_id
_entity_poly.type
_entity_poly.pdbx_seq_one_letter_code
_entity_poly.pdbx_strand_id
1 'polypeptide(L)'
;MPGGVCAGAAAAAGSSSSSSSSSSTRTLRISNLDPSVILDQLRYDLFELCKPFGEVLEVIAKREKRGEALVVFADEEAAAKAYMALQGQTLYGKTLRVDLADNPPPLQAEKV
;
A
#
# COMPACT_ATOMS: atom_id res chain seq x y z
N MET A 1 -36.38 24.09 -34.35
CA MET A 1 -36.77 23.06 -33.35
C MET A 1 -36.95 21.77 -34.13
N PRO A 2 -36.32 20.61 -33.83
CA PRO A 2 -35.74 20.05 -32.59
C PRO A 2 -34.19 20.20 -32.52
N GLY A 3 -33.46 19.97 -31.43
CA GLY A 3 -33.76 19.32 -30.16
C GLY A 3 -32.92 18.03 -29.98
N GLY A 4 -31.89 18.08 -29.13
CA GLY A 4 -31.35 16.93 -28.38
C GLY A 4 -30.15 16.16 -28.95
N VAL A 5 -29.28 15.70 -28.02
CA VAL A 5 -28.31 14.56 -28.03
C VAL A 5 -26.89 15.00 -27.60
N CYS A 6 -26.57 15.15 -26.31
CA CYS A 6 -26.26 14.18 -25.22
C CYS A 6 -24.76 14.16 -24.88
N ALA A 7 -24.46 14.07 -23.58
CA ALA A 7 -23.13 14.07 -22.97
C ALA A 7 -22.31 12.82 -23.27
N GLY A 8 -20.98 12.92 -23.16
CA GLY A 8 -20.09 11.77 -23.25
C GLY A 8 -18.66 12.10 -22.85
N ALA A 9 -18.40 12.07 -21.54
CA ALA A 9 -17.07 12.05 -20.95
C ALA A 9 -16.32 10.75 -21.30
N ALA A 10 -15.02 10.84 -21.54
CA ALA A 10 -13.99 9.90 -21.07
C ALA A 10 -12.65 10.25 -21.74
N ALA A 11 -11.85 11.06 -21.05
CA ALA A 11 -10.48 11.34 -21.44
C ALA A 11 -9.51 10.64 -20.48
N ALA A 12 -8.40 10.19 -21.07
CA ALA A 12 -7.14 9.72 -20.48
C ALA A 12 -6.99 8.21 -20.21
N ALA A 13 -6.30 7.60 -21.17
CA ALA A 13 -5.50 6.40 -21.02
C ALA A 13 -4.52 6.50 -19.85
N GLY A 14 -4.46 5.44 -19.05
CA GLY A 14 -3.36 5.15 -18.12
C GLY A 14 -2.74 3.81 -18.52
N SER A 15 -1.65 3.88 -19.28
CA SER A 15 -0.79 2.76 -19.61
C SER A 15 -0.07 2.21 -18.36
N SER A 16 0.50 1.01 -18.54
CA SER A 16 1.50 0.30 -17.72
C SER A 16 0.87 -0.88 -16.98
N SER A 17 0.68 -2.01 -17.65
CA SER A 17 1.73 -2.94 -18.08
C SER A 17 2.63 -3.41 -16.94
N SER A 18 2.72 -4.74 -16.94
CA SER A 18 3.82 -5.55 -16.45
C SER A 18 3.79 -5.92 -14.98
N SER A 19 3.68 -7.25 -14.84
CA SER A 19 4.66 -8.07 -14.12
C SER A 19 4.69 -7.87 -12.61
N SER A 20 4.88 -8.88 -11.80
CA SER A 20 5.04 -10.32 -11.90
C SER A 20 5.22 -10.73 -10.43
N SER A 21 5.30 -12.02 -10.17
CA SER A 21 5.67 -12.58 -8.87
C SER A 21 4.60 -12.43 -7.80
N SER A 22 3.74 -13.45 -7.70
CA SER A 22 3.30 -13.93 -6.39
C SER A 22 4.55 -14.34 -5.62
N SER A 23 5.19 -13.37 -4.99
CA SER A 23 6.22 -13.61 -4.00
C SER A 23 5.51 -13.67 -2.67
N SER A 24 5.53 -14.86 -2.07
CA SER A 24 4.96 -15.15 -0.75
C SER A 24 5.72 -14.36 0.30
N THR A 25 5.35 -13.08 0.46
CA THR A 25 5.93 -12.21 1.47
C THR A 25 4.84 -11.69 2.40
N ARG A 26 5.08 -11.87 3.70
CA ARG A 26 4.19 -11.39 4.77
C ARG A 26 4.37 -9.90 5.11
N THR A 27 5.14 -9.18 4.28
CA THR A 27 5.51 -7.78 4.51
C THR A 27 4.98 -6.91 3.38
N LEU A 28 4.15 -5.93 3.73
CA LEU A 28 3.58 -4.98 2.78
C LEU A 28 4.29 -3.64 2.90
N ARG A 29 4.68 -3.08 1.75
CA ARG A 29 5.28 -1.76 1.68
C ARG A 29 4.29 -0.76 1.10
N ILE A 30 4.07 0.33 1.82
CA ILE A 30 3.10 1.37 1.47
C ILE A 30 3.88 2.64 1.17
N SER A 31 3.58 3.24 0.02
CA SER A 31 4.17 4.47 -0.48
C SER A 31 3.09 5.47 -0.86
N ASN A 32 3.50 6.73 -1.07
CA ASN A 32 2.59 7.85 -1.37
C ASN A 32 1.67 8.24 -0.20
N LEU A 33 2.19 8.17 1.03
CA LEU A 33 1.47 8.59 2.24
C LEU A 33 1.51 10.11 2.43
N ASP A 34 0.50 10.66 3.10
CA ASP A 34 0.45 12.10 3.34
C ASP A 34 1.38 12.51 4.50
N PRO A 35 2.33 13.46 4.29
CA PRO A 35 3.26 13.87 5.33
C PRO A 35 2.64 14.83 6.36
N SER A 36 1.43 15.36 6.12
CA SER A 36 0.74 16.25 7.06
C SER A 36 0.18 15.50 8.26
N VAL A 37 -0.02 14.18 8.12
CA VAL A 37 -0.48 13.30 9.19
C VAL A 37 0.70 12.95 10.11
N ILE A 38 0.41 12.85 11.42
CA ILE A 38 1.40 12.49 12.44
C ILE A 38 1.77 11.00 12.29
N LEU A 39 3.05 10.65 12.43
CA LEU A 39 3.55 9.27 12.33
C LEU A 39 2.80 8.30 13.24
N ASP A 40 2.57 8.67 14.50
CA ASP A 40 1.84 7.85 15.48
C ASP A 40 0.40 7.57 15.04
N GLN A 41 -0.27 8.59 14.50
CA GLN A 41 -1.64 8.50 14.03
C GLN A 41 -1.74 7.64 12.76
N LEU A 42 -0.82 7.86 11.81
CA LEU A 42 -0.68 7.03 10.60
C LEU A 42 -0.45 5.55 10.93
N ARG A 43 0.39 5.25 11.93
CA ARG A 43 0.63 3.87 12.38
C ARG A 43 -0.63 3.25 12.95
N TYR A 44 -1.36 4.01 13.76
CA TYR A 44 -2.61 3.55 14.36
C TYR A 44 -3.68 3.28 13.29
N ASP A 45 -3.87 4.19 12.33
CA ASP A 45 -4.80 4.01 11.20
C ASP A 45 -4.47 2.75 10.39
N LEU A 46 -3.20 2.57 10.02
CA LEU A 46 -2.76 1.39 9.28
C LEU A 46 -2.99 0.11 10.08
N PHE A 47 -2.72 0.13 11.38
CA PHE A 47 -2.95 -1.02 12.25
C PHE A 47 -4.45 -1.37 12.33
N GLU A 48 -5.33 -0.40 12.56
CA GLU A 48 -6.78 -0.64 12.60
C GLU A 48 -7.33 -1.14 11.26
N LEU A 49 -6.85 -0.59 10.14
CA LEU A 49 -7.21 -1.06 8.81
C LEU A 49 -6.75 -2.50 8.57
N CYS A 50 -5.58 -2.88 9.10
CA CYS A 50 -5.00 -4.21 8.90
C CYS A 50 -5.58 -5.29 9.83
N LYS A 51 -6.05 -4.89 11.01
CA LYS A 51 -6.61 -5.75 12.06
C LYS A 51 -7.68 -6.77 11.59
N PRO A 52 -8.66 -6.44 10.73
CA PRO A 52 -9.64 -7.42 10.25
C PRO A 52 -9.07 -8.44 9.26
N PHE A 53 -7.91 -8.19 8.64
CA PHE A 53 -7.32 -9.13 7.67
C PHE A 53 -6.48 -10.21 8.35
N GLY A 54 -5.80 -9.87 9.45
CA GLY A 54 -5.03 -10.83 10.26
C GLY A 54 -4.19 -10.16 11.34
N GLU A 55 -3.33 -10.95 11.98
CA GLU A 55 -2.46 -10.48 13.06
C GLU A 55 -1.26 -9.68 12.53
N VAL A 56 -1.16 -8.44 13.00
CA VAL A 56 -0.06 -7.52 12.65
C VAL A 56 1.03 -7.63 13.72
N LEU A 57 2.23 -8.00 13.30
CA LEU A 57 3.40 -8.11 14.18
C LEU A 57 3.95 -6.74 14.53
N GLU A 58 4.21 -5.93 13.50
CA GLU A 58 4.82 -4.61 13.68
C GLU A 58 4.48 -3.67 12.52
N VAL A 59 4.30 -2.38 12.85
CA VAL A 59 4.03 -1.31 11.88
C VAL A 59 5.16 -0.28 11.95
N ILE A 60 5.96 -0.23 10.89
CA ILE A 60 7.13 0.64 10.79
C ILE A 60 6.81 1.78 9.81
N ALA A 61 6.42 2.94 10.32
CA ALA A 61 6.30 4.16 9.50
C ALA A 61 7.58 4.99 9.56
N LYS A 62 8.08 5.43 8.39
CA LYS A 62 9.28 6.26 8.23
C LYS A 62 8.96 7.54 7.45
N ARG A 63 9.45 8.68 7.95
CA ARG A 63 9.28 10.01 7.32
C ARG A 63 10.48 10.43 6.45
N GLU A 64 11.28 9.49 5.96
CA GLU A 64 12.55 9.82 5.30
C GLU A 64 12.38 10.16 3.81
N LYS A 65 11.57 9.40 3.05
CA LYS A 65 11.40 9.59 1.59
C LYS A 65 9.95 9.59 1.14
N ARG A 66 9.24 10.71 1.34
CA ARG A 66 7.85 10.92 0.89
C ARG A 66 6.80 10.03 1.57
N GLY A 67 6.99 9.73 2.84
CA GLY A 67 6.04 8.93 3.64
C GLY A 67 6.00 7.48 3.16
N GLU A 68 6.86 6.66 3.76
CA GLU A 68 6.89 5.22 3.52
C GLU A 68 6.48 4.49 4.79
N ALA A 69 5.69 3.43 4.67
CA ALA A 69 5.36 2.55 5.77
C ALA A 69 5.56 1.10 5.37
N LEU A 70 5.90 0.28 6.37
CA LEU A 70 6.03 -1.16 6.25
C LEU A 70 5.14 -1.79 7.30
N VAL A 71 4.32 -2.74 6.88
CA VAL A 71 3.44 -3.51 7.76
C VAL A 71 3.87 -4.97 7.68
N VAL A 72 4.20 -5.54 8.83
CA VAL A 72 4.61 -6.94 8.95
C VAL A 72 3.46 -7.74 9.53
N PHE A 73 2.98 -8.74 8.80
CA PHE A 73 1.95 -9.67 9.24
C PHE A 73 2.57 -10.95 9.79
N ALA A 74 1.82 -11.64 10.64
CA ALA A 74 2.16 -12.98 11.10
C ALA A 74 2.13 -13.98 9.94
N ASP A 75 1.12 -13.84 9.08
CA ASP A 75 0.77 -14.79 8.02
C ASP A 75 0.79 -14.13 6.62
N GLU A 76 1.20 -14.88 5.60
CA GLU A 76 1.24 -14.40 4.22
C GLU A 76 -0.16 -14.26 3.61
N GLU A 77 -1.11 -15.11 4.01
CA GLU A 77 -2.49 -15.02 3.53
C GLU A 77 -3.16 -13.72 4.00
N ALA A 78 -2.89 -13.33 5.25
CA ALA A 78 -3.37 -12.07 5.82
C ALA A 78 -2.78 -10.87 5.09
N ALA A 79 -1.47 -10.91 4.79
CA ALA A 79 -0.79 -9.88 4.03
C ALA A 79 -1.38 -9.73 2.62
N ALA A 80 -1.63 -10.84 1.91
CA ALA A 80 -2.21 -10.79 0.57
C ALA A 80 -3.62 -10.17 0.56
N LYS A 81 -4.47 -10.52 1.55
CA LYS A 81 -5.80 -9.91 1.71
C LYS A 81 -5.72 -8.40 1.95
N ALA A 82 -4.86 -7.99 2.88
CA ALA A 82 -4.65 -6.58 3.20
C ALA A 82 -4.08 -5.81 1.99
N TYR A 83 -3.17 -6.41 1.23
CA TYR A 83 -2.61 -5.83 0.01
C TYR A 83 -3.72 -5.46 -0.97
N MET A 84 -4.60 -6.39 -1.31
CA MET A 84 -5.68 -6.14 -2.28
C MET A 84 -6.66 -5.06 -1.79
N ALA A 85 -6.94 -5.02 -0.48
CA ALA A 85 -7.86 -4.04 0.09
C ALA A 85 -7.26 -2.64 0.20
N LEU A 86 -5.97 -2.53 0.53
CA LEU A 86 -5.25 -1.27 0.64
C LEU A 86 -4.77 -0.73 -0.71
N GLN A 87 -4.64 -1.60 -1.72
CA GLN A 87 -4.19 -1.22 -3.05
C GLN A 87 -5.20 -0.29 -3.72
N GLY A 88 -4.80 0.97 -3.96
CA GLY A 88 -5.69 1.97 -4.54
C GLY A 88 -6.70 2.57 -3.56
N GLN A 89 -6.55 2.34 -2.24
CA GLN A 89 -7.31 3.06 -1.24
C GLN A 89 -7.00 4.56 -1.28
N THR A 90 -8.00 5.38 -0.95
CA THR A 90 -7.84 6.83 -0.82
C THR A 90 -7.84 7.21 0.67
N LEU A 91 -6.69 7.60 1.20
CA LEU A 91 -6.55 8.19 2.55
C LEU A 91 -6.21 9.66 2.43
N TYR A 92 -6.87 10.49 3.24
CA TYR A 92 -6.56 11.92 3.32
C TYR A 92 -6.59 12.64 1.94
N GLY A 93 -7.41 12.15 1.01
CA GLY A 93 -7.49 12.67 -0.36
C GLY A 93 -6.35 12.26 -1.30
N LYS A 94 -5.47 11.34 -0.88
CA LYS A 94 -4.40 10.75 -1.70
C LYS A 94 -4.59 9.26 -1.88
N THR A 95 -4.28 8.76 -3.07
CA THR A 95 -4.29 7.33 -3.36
C THR A 95 -3.01 6.68 -2.83
N LEU A 96 -3.13 5.76 -1.88
CA LEU A 96 -2.00 4.98 -1.37
C LEU A 96 -1.61 3.90 -2.38
N ARG A 97 -0.32 3.58 -2.38
CA ARG A 97 0.25 2.57 -3.26
C ARG A 97 0.93 1.51 -2.42
N VAL A 98 0.45 0.28 -2.55
CA VAL A 98 0.97 -0.88 -1.81
C VAL A 98 1.74 -1.76 -2.78
N ASP A 99 2.89 -2.23 -2.34
CA ASP A 99 3.78 -3.13 -3.07
C ASP A 99 4.17 -4.30 -2.17
N LEU A 100 4.24 -5.50 -2.75
CA LEU A 100 4.74 -6.69 -2.06
C LEU A 100 6.27 -6.58 -1.96
N ALA A 101 6.80 -6.65 -0.75
CA ALA A 101 8.23 -6.54 -0.54
C ALA A 101 8.89 -7.91 -0.82
N ASP A 102 9.36 -8.14 -2.05
CA ASP A 102 9.92 -9.43 -2.52
C ASP A 102 11.22 -9.86 -1.80
N ASN A 103 11.95 -8.92 -1.20
CA ASN A 103 13.25 -9.19 -0.60
C ASN A 103 13.36 -8.54 0.78
N PRO A 104 13.24 -9.28 1.90
CA PRO A 104 13.83 -8.79 3.14
C PRO A 104 15.31 -8.49 2.84
N PRO A 105 15.86 -7.34 3.25
CA PRO A 105 17.29 -7.10 3.07
C PRO A 105 18.03 -8.33 3.60
N PRO A 106 18.97 -8.94 2.84
CA PRO A 106 19.73 -10.04 3.39
C PRO A 106 20.32 -9.52 4.69
N LEU A 107 19.94 -10.17 5.79
CA LEU A 107 20.57 -9.97 7.09
C LEU A 107 22.06 -9.90 6.80
N GLN A 108 22.70 -8.80 7.19
CA GLN A 108 24.10 -8.55 6.91
C GLN A 108 24.93 -9.74 7.38
N ALA A 109 25.23 -10.64 6.46
CA ALA A 109 26.16 -11.73 6.63
C ALA A 109 27.54 -11.17 6.31
N GLU A 110 28.04 -10.34 7.22
CA GLU A 110 29.46 -10.00 7.29
C GLU A 110 29.85 -10.05 8.76
N LYS A 111 30.27 -11.24 9.21
CA LYS A 111 31.23 -11.40 10.30
C LYS A 111 31.91 -12.76 10.18
N VAL A 112 33.06 -12.78 9.51
CA VAL A 112 34.16 -13.72 9.77
C VAL A 112 35.29 -12.92 10.38
#